data_AF-A0A507WA17-F1
#
_entry.id   AF-A0A507WA17-F1
#
_cell.length_a   1.000
_cell.length_b   1.000
_cell.length_c   1.000
_cell.angle_alpha   90.00
_cell.angle_beta   90.00
_cell.angle_gamma   90.00
#
_symmetry.space_group_name_H-M   'P 1'
#
loop_
_entity.id
_entity.type
_entity.pdbx_description
1 polymer ?
#
loop_
_entity_poly.entity_id
_entity_poly.type
_entity_poly.pdbx_seq_one_letter_code
_entity_poly.pdbx_strand_id
1 'polypeptide(L)'
;MELTPLAPLQASTAYWDEASASSIENELKQLFIALFQQSLRTQFRRIDHFGYPHLLDEPDFETVQRFIKLEGLSLLNRETDNQPYMREVFRAWRGQHPRRGLGFLAFYLQMLWPNAWQITQYWHSVATVSSYPSNIVTHEAEGSFLTSRVAVTLDPDQITNPSELVKMIPALKRVVPARIVLNVAMGVDVDPIYLEVGMAFSPMVCLTFEDGTL
;
A
#
# COMPACT_ATOMS: atom_id res chain seq x y z
N MET A 1 -5.11 7.51 -29.15
CA MET A 1 -6.47 7.97 -29.47
C MET A 1 -7.31 7.73 -28.23
N GLU A 2 -7.56 8.76 -27.42
CA GLU A 2 -8.46 8.59 -26.27
C GLU A 2 -9.86 8.33 -26.81
N LEU A 3 -10.41 7.15 -26.53
CA LEU A 3 -11.80 6.82 -26.83
C LEU A 3 -12.68 7.61 -25.87
N THR A 4 -12.88 8.89 -26.18
CA THR A 4 -13.88 9.68 -25.45
C THR A 4 -15.27 9.25 -25.90
N PRO A 5 -16.28 9.24 -25.01
CA PRO A 5 -17.66 8.92 -25.39
C PRO A 5 -18.22 9.87 -26.47
N LEU A 6 -17.55 11.00 -26.70
CA LEU A 6 -17.87 11.98 -27.74
C LEU A 6 -17.23 11.67 -29.10
N ALA A 7 -16.29 10.73 -29.19
CA ALA A 7 -15.55 10.42 -30.41
C ALA A 7 -16.45 10.04 -31.61
N PRO A 8 -17.52 9.23 -31.45
CA PRO A 8 -18.44 8.93 -32.57
C PRO A 8 -19.16 10.18 -33.07
N LEU A 9 -19.55 11.07 -32.14
CA LEU A 9 -20.24 12.32 -32.44
C LEU A 9 -19.28 13.30 -33.10
N GLN A 10 -18.04 13.42 -32.63
CA GLN A 10 -17.02 14.27 -33.25
C GLN A 10 -16.63 13.77 -34.65
N ALA A 11 -16.52 12.45 -34.85
CA ALA A 11 -16.22 11.84 -36.14
C ALA A 11 -17.36 11.97 -37.17
N SER A 12 -18.60 12.23 -36.74
CA SER A 12 -19.74 12.32 -37.66
C SER A 12 -19.65 13.48 -38.65
N THR A 13 -18.83 14.52 -38.39
CA THR A 13 -18.63 15.61 -39.36
C THR A 13 -17.91 15.15 -40.62
N ALA A 14 -17.03 14.14 -40.54
CA ALA A 14 -16.25 13.66 -41.68
C ALA A 14 -17.09 12.90 -42.72
N TYR A 15 -18.34 12.56 -42.41
CA TYR A 15 -19.23 11.84 -43.32
C TYR A 15 -20.20 12.76 -44.08
N TRP A 16 -20.29 14.04 -43.70
CA TRP A 16 -21.30 14.99 -44.18
C TRP A 16 -20.68 16.31 -44.68
N ASP A 17 -19.53 16.26 -45.35
CA ASP A 17 -18.82 17.42 -45.93
C ASP A 17 -19.65 18.23 -46.97
N GLU A 18 -20.87 17.82 -47.28
CA GLU A 18 -21.79 18.55 -48.17
C GLU A 18 -22.81 19.46 -47.43
N ALA A 19 -22.95 19.33 -46.11
CA ALA A 19 -23.85 20.20 -45.34
C ALA A 19 -23.07 21.42 -44.84
N SER A 20 -23.44 22.59 -45.33
CA SER A 20 -22.82 23.89 -45.00
C SER A 20 -22.49 24.04 -43.51
N ALA A 21 -21.34 24.64 -43.20
CA ALA A 21 -20.88 24.87 -41.83
C ALA A 21 -21.87 25.67 -40.95
N SER A 22 -22.90 26.31 -41.55
CA SER A 22 -24.00 27.01 -40.87
C SER A 22 -25.28 26.18 -40.73
N SER A 23 -25.23 24.86 -40.95
CA SER A 23 -26.38 23.98 -40.76
C SER A 23 -26.81 24.01 -39.29
N ILE A 24 -28.12 24.16 -39.06
CA ILE A 24 -28.78 24.04 -37.75
C ILE A 24 -28.34 22.76 -37.02
N GLU A 25 -28.02 21.71 -37.77
CA GLU A 25 -27.55 20.43 -37.23
C GLU A 25 -26.17 20.54 -36.57
N ASN A 26 -25.25 21.35 -37.11
CA ASN A 26 -23.95 21.62 -36.48
C ASN A 26 -24.12 22.43 -35.20
N GLU A 27 -25.04 23.39 -35.16
CA GLU A 27 -25.33 24.17 -33.95
C GLU A 27 -25.94 23.29 -32.86
N LEU A 28 -26.92 22.44 -33.20
CA LEU A 28 -27.52 21.47 -32.28
C LEU A 28 -26.49 20.47 -31.74
N LYS A 29 -25.56 20.04 -32.60
CA LYS A 29 -24.46 19.17 -32.20
C LYS A 29 -23.52 19.85 -31.20
N GLN A 30 -23.12 21.09 -31.46
CA GLN A 30 -22.28 21.84 -30.51
C GLN A 30 -23.01 22.10 -29.19
N LEU A 31 -24.31 22.43 -29.25
CA LEU A 31 -25.15 22.59 -28.06
C LEU A 31 -25.18 21.28 -27.25
N PHE A 32 -25.40 20.14 -27.90
CA PHE A 32 -25.41 18.84 -27.23
C PHE A 32 -24.05 18.51 -26.59
N ILE A 33 -22.95 18.74 -27.30
CA ILE A 33 -21.60 18.54 -26.76
C ILE A 33 -21.38 19.40 -25.52
N ALA A 34 -21.77 20.67 -25.56
CA ALA A 34 -21.64 21.59 -24.43
C ALA A 34 -22.50 21.15 -23.24
N LEU A 35 -23.76 20.75 -23.48
CA LEU A 35 -24.66 20.27 -22.43
C LEU A 35 -24.16 18.98 -21.81
N PHE A 36 -23.65 18.04 -22.62
CA PHE A 36 -23.03 16.81 -22.15
C PHE A 36 -21.78 17.10 -21.31
N GLN A 37 -20.92 18.01 -21.78
CA GLN A 37 -19.72 18.42 -21.06
C GLN A 37 -20.05 19.05 -19.70
N GLN A 38 -21.11 19.85 -19.63
CA GLN A 38 -21.52 20.51 -18.40
C GLN A 38 -22.22 19.57 -17.40
N SER A 39 -23.11 18.70 -17.87
CA SER A 39 -24.01 17.93 -16.99
C SER A 39 -23.55 16.49 -16.72
N LEU A 40 -22.98 15.81 -17.71
CA LEU A 40 -22.73 14.37 -17.67
C LEU A 40 -21.24 14.01 -17.66
N ARG A 41 -20.35 14.88 -18.14
CA ARG A 41 -18.92 14.56 -18.27
C ARG A 41 -18.25 14.18 -16.96
N THR A 42 -18.59 14.86 -15.86
CA THR A 42 -18.03 14.56 -14.53
C THR A 42 -18.51 13.19 -14.04
N GLN A 43 -19.78 12.85 -14.25
CA GLN A 43 -20.33 11.55 -13.88
C GLN A 43 -19.73 10.42 -14.73
N PHE A 44 -19.58 10.64 -16.04
CA PHE A 44 -18.92 9.68 -16.94
C PHE A 44 -17.46 9.47 -16.58
N ARG A 45 -16.70 10.54 -16.31
CA ARG A 45 -15.31 10.45 -15.86
C ARG A 45 -15.20 9.62 -14.59
N ARG A 46 -16.08 9.84 -13.60
CA ARG A 46 -16.12 9.01 -12.39
C ARG A 46 -16.27 7.53 -12.72
N ILE A 47 -17.22 7.17 -13.58
CA ILE A 47 -17.46 5.79 -14.04
C ILE A 47 -16.23 5.21 -14.75
N ASP A 48 -15.66 5.94 -15.71
CA ASP A 48 -14.47 5.49 -16.46
C ASP A 48 -13.28 5.25 -15.51
N HIS A 49 -13.10 6.13 -14.52
CA HIS A 49 -12.03 6.03 -13.54
C HIS A 49 -12.26 4.97 -12.45
N PHE A 50 -13.46 4.35 -12.32
CA PHE A 50 -13.61 3.17 -11.45
C PHE A 50 -12.70 2.02 -11.89
N GLY A 51 -12.38 1.91 -13.19
CA GLY A 51 -11.41 0.93 -13.69
C GLY A 51 -9.97 1.26 -13.30
N TYR A 52 -9.64 2.55 -13.15
CA TYR A 52 -8.31 3.05 -12.81
C TYR A 52 -8.37 4.14 -11.72
N PRO A 53 -8.72 3.77 -10.46
CA PRO A 53 -8.97 4.76 -9.41
C PRO A 53 -7.76 5.65 -9.09
N HIS A 54 -6.53 5.15 -9.31
CA HIS A 54 -5.31 5.93 -9.08
C HIS A 54 -5.16 7.15 -10.01
N LEU A 55 -5.94 7.24 -11.10
CA LEU A 55 -5.95 8.38 -12.02
C LEU A 55 -6.96 9.47 -11.65
N LEU A 56 -7.82 9.24 -10.64
CA LEU A 56 -8.82 10.22 -10.19
C LEU A 56 -8.19 11.51 -9.67
N ASP A 57 -8.80 12.65 -9.99
CA ASP A 57 -8.41 13.94 -9.43
C ASP A 57 -8.75 14.04 -7.93
N GLU A 58 -8.14 14.99 -7.22
CA GLU A 58 -8.36 15.29 -5.80
C GLU A 58 -9.83 15.30 -5.32
N PRO A 59 -10.81 15.89 -6.04
CA PRO A 59 -12.20 15.93 -5.57
C PRO A 59 -12.88 14.54 -5.45
N ASP A 60 -12.34 13.51 -6.09
CA ASP A 60 -12.92 12.15 -6.11
C ASP A 60 -12.10 11.12 -5.31
N PHE A 61 -11.20 11.60 -4.45
CA PHE A 61 -10.28 10.76 -3.66
C PHE A 61 -10.98 9.71 -2.77
N GLU A 62 -12.22 9.97 -2.33
CA GLU A 62 -13.02 9.01 -1.56
C GLU A 62 -13.13 7.65 -2.26
N THR A 63 -13.19 7.64 -3.59
CA THR A 63 -13.24 6.40 -4.37
C THR A 63 -11.96 5.59 -4.20
N VAL A 64 -10.79 6.23 -4.24
CA VAL A 64 -9.49 5.58 -3.98
C VAL A 64 -9.45 4.99 -2.58
N GLN A 65 -9.93 5.75 -1.57
CA GLN A 65 -9.98 5.28 -0.19
C GLN A 65 -10.89 4.04 -0.04
N ARG A 66 -12.03 4.00 -0.72
CA ARG A 66 -12.92 2.82 -0.73
C ARG A 66 -12.23 1.59 -1.31
N PHE A 67 -11.52 1.73 -2.44
CA PHE A 67 -10.78 0.63 -3.05
C PHE A 67 -9.63 0.14 -2.17
N ILE A 68 -8.87 1.05 -1.55
CA ILE A 68 -7.79 0.72 -0.62
C ILE A 68 -8.33 -0.09 0.57
N LYS A 69 -9.46 0.34 1.16
CA LYS A 69 -10.13 -0.38 2.25
C LYS A 69 -10.64 -1.75 1.81
N LEU A 70 -11.20 -1.87 0.61
CA LEU A 70 -11.66 -3.15 0.04
C LEU A 70 -10.50 -4.13 -0.16
N GLU A 71 -9.36 -3.63 -0.63
CA GLU A 71 -8.12 -4.40 -0.78
C GLU A 71 -7.48 -4.77 0.57
N GLY A 72 -8.00 -4.22 1.68
CA GLY A 72 -7.52 -4.49 3.04
C GLY A 72 -6.22 -3.76 3.39
N LEU A 73 -5.88 -2.71 2.63
CA LEU A 73 -4.79 -1.80 2.93
C LEU A 73 -5.31 -0.77 3.93
N SER A 74 -4.77 -0.74 5.14
CA SER A 74 -5.12 0.25 6.16
C SER A 74 -4.08 1.35 6.16
N LEU A 75 -4.40 2.46 5.50
CA LEU A 75 -3.58 3.67 5.56
C LEU A 75 -4.21 4.57 6.63
N LEU A 76 -3.43 4.81 7.68
CA LEU A 76 -3.82 5.72 8.75
C LEU A 76 -3.96 7.13 8.19
N ASN A 77 -4.98 7.83 8.65
CA ASN A 77 -5.11 9.27 8.47
C ASN A 77 -3.97 9.93 9.24
N ARG A 78 -2.80 10.13 8.63
CA ARG A 78 -1.89 11.17 9.10
C ARG A 78 -2.63 12.50 9.07
N GLU A 79 -2.29 13.38 9.99
CA GLU A 79 -2.94 14.69 10.13
C GLU A 79 -2.67 15.64 8.94
N THR A 80 -1.78 15.25 8.02
CA THR A 80 -1.41 16.00 6.81
C THR A 80 -1.67 15.17 5.53
N ASP A 81 -2.03 15.88 4.46
CA ASP A 81 -2.46 15.40 3.14
C ASP A 81 -1.93 14.02 2.70
N ASN A 82 -2.67 12.95 3.01
CA ASN A 82 -2.29 11.56 2.70
C ASN A 82 -2.64 11.11 1.29
N GLN A 83 -3.37 11.95 0.56
CA GLN A 83 -3.91 11.59 -0.75
C GLN A 83 -2.85 11.08 -1.74
N PRO A 84 -1.70 11.76 -1.92
CA PRO A 84 -0.68 11.28 -2.86
C PRO A 84 -0.08 9.93 -2.43
N TYR A 85 0.18 9.74 -1.14
CA TYR A 85 0.72 8.47 -0.62
C TYR A 85 -0.25 7.31 -0.84
N MET A 86 -1.53 7.52 -0.55
CA MET A 86 -2.58 6.51 -0.76
C MET A 86 -2.69 6.12 -2.23
N ARG A 87 -2.62 7.09 -3.15
CA ARG A 87 -2.63 6.83 -4.59
C ARG A 87 -1.41 6.02 -5.05
N GLU A 88 -0.22 6.37 -4.59
CA GLU A 88 1.01 5.66 -4.95
C GLU A 88 1.04 4.24 -4.37
N VAL A 89 0.58 4.05 -3.12
CA VAL A 89 0.42 2.71 -2.54
C VAL A 89 -0.56 1.87 -3.34
N PHE A 90 -1.71 2.43 -3.70
CA PHE A 90 -2.72 1.71 -4.47
C PHE A 90 -2.24 1.39 -5.89
N ARG A 91 -1.51 2.31 -6.53
CA ARG A 91 -0.89 2.11 -7.84
C ARG A 91 0.14 0.98 -7.79
N ALA A 92 1.03 1.01 -6.80
CA ALA A 92 2.03 -0.03 -6.60
C ALA A 92 1.37 -1.40 -6.31
N TRP A 93 0.31 -1.42 -5.49
CA TRP A 93 -0.46 -2.63 -5.18
C TRP A 93 -1.06 -3.27 -6.43
N ARG A 94 -1.77 -2.47 -7.24
CA ARG A 94 -2.40 -2.95 -8.49
C ARG A 94 -1.37 -3.35 -9.54
N GLY A 95 -0.22 -2.66 -9.60
CA GLY A 95 0.84 -2.95 -10.57
C GLY A 95 1.64 -4.23 -10.30
N GLN A 96 1.70 -4.73 -9.05
CA GLN A 96 2.61 -5.82 -8.67
C GLN A 96 2.03 -7.24 -8.68
N HIS A 97 1.07 -7.53 -9.55
CA HIS A 97 0.24 -8.74 -9.47
C HIS A 97 0.86 -10.12 -9.81
N PRO A 98 2.18 -10.32 -9.78
CA PRO A 98 2.71 -11.64 -9.32
C PRO A 98 3.96 -11.57 -8.42
N ARG A 99 4.50 -10.38 -8.12
CA ARG A 99 5.78 -10.21 -7.37
C ARG A 99 5.58 -9.53 -6.02
N ARG A 100 4.49 -9.87 -5.33
CA ARG A 100 4.35 -9.55 -3.90
C ARG A 100 5.56 -10.17 -3.21
N GLY A 101 6.45 -9.34 -2.72
CA GLY A 101 7.69 -9.71 -2.05
C GLY A 101 7.93 -8.76 -0.89
N LEU A 102 9.01 -8.99 -0.14
CA LEU A 102 9.39 -8.11 0.98
C LEU A 102 9.67 -6.67 0.53
N GLY A 103 9.97 -6.45 -0.76
CA GLY A 103 10.12 -5.10 -1.33
C GLY A 103 8.82 -4.27 -1.29
N PHE A 104 7.65 -4.90 -1.46
CA PHE A 104 6.38 -4.17 -1.31
C PHE A 104 6.09 -3.85 0.15
N LEU A 105 6.42 -4.78 1.07
CA LEU A 105 6.33 -4.52 2.52
C LEU A 105 7.23 -3.35 2.92
N ALA A 106 8.48 -3.31 2.46
CA ALA A 106 9.40 -2.21 2.69
C ALA A 106 8.85 -0.88 2.16
N PHE A 107 8.34 -0.87 0.93
CA PHE A 107 7.70 0.31 0.35
C PHE A 107 6.47 0.77 1.16
N TYR A 108 5.62 -0.17 1.58
CA TYR A 108 4.44 0.12 2.38
C TYR A 108 4.80 0.67 3.76
N LEU A 109 5.79 0.08 4.44
CA LEU A 109 6.31 0.58 5.71
C LEU A 109 6.96 1.95 5.55
N GLN A 110 7.70 2.20 4.47
CA GLN A 110 8.27 3.53 4.19
C GLN A 110 7.19 4.60 4.02
N MET A 111 6.06 4.26 3.41
CA MET A 111 4.94 5.17 3.26
C MET A 111 4.20 5.42 4.58
N LEU A 112 4.20 4.45 5.50
CA LEU A 112 3.52 4.53 6.80
C LEU A 112 4.35 5.16 7.90
N TRP A 113 5.61 4.75 8.03
CA TRP A 113 6.57 5.24 9.04
C TRP A 113 7.95 5.36 8.40
N PRO A 114 8.30 6.50 7.79
CA PRO A 114 9.57 6.64 7.10
C PRO A 114 10.73 6.43 8.09
N ASN A 115 11.66 5.54 7.75
CA ASN A 115 12.89 5.25 8.51
C ASN A 115 12.72 4.71 9.94
N ALA A 116 11.50 4.38 10.37
CA ALA A 116 11.22 3.87 11.72
C ALA A 116 11.10 2.33 11.78
N TRP A 117 11.51 1.62 10.73
CA TRP A 117 11.31 0.18 10.59
C TRP A 117 12.56 -0.53 10.12
N GLN A 118 12.68 -1.80 10.52
CA GLN A 118 13.70 -2.71 10.01
C GLN A 118 13.05 -4.07 9.74
N ILE A 119 13.32 -4.63 8.55
CA ILE A 119 12.88 -5.97 8.18
C ILE A 119 14.06 -6.93 8.40
N THR A 120 13.85 -7.95 9.23
CA THR A 120 14.83 -8.99 9.49
C THR A 120 14.24 -10.35 9.17
N GLN A 121 14.96 -11.15 8.38
CA GLN A 121 14.57 -12.53 8.09
C GLN A 121 15.26 -13.46 9.08
N TYR A 122 14.51 -14.43 9.61
CA TYR A 122 15.06 -15.36 10.59
C TYR A 122 15.77 -16.53 9.92
N TRP A 123 16.79 -17.03 10.62
CA TRP A 123 17.59 -18.18 10.28
C TRP A 123 17.29 -19.33 11.24
N HIS A 124 17.48 -20.56 10.77
CA HIS A 124 17.38 -21.75 11.60
C HIS A 124 18.50 -22.74 11.28
N SER A 125 19.06 -23.40 12.30
CA SER A 125 20.15 -24.34 12.11
C SER A 125 19.66 -25.66 11.50
N VAL A 126 20.45 -26.21 10.57
CA VAL A 126 20.22 -27.54 9.98
C VAL A 126 20.32 -28.64 11.04
N ALA A 127 21.14 -28.45 12.07
CA ALA A 127 21.31 -29.42 13.16
C ALA A 127 20.04 -29.60 13.99
N THR A 128 19.19 -28.57 14.08
CA THR A 128 17.98 -28.56 14.91
C THR A 128 16.68 -28.57 14.08
N VAL A 129 16.72 -28.98 12.81
CA VAL A 129 15.56 -28.93 11.90
C VAL A 129 14.29 -29.55 12.49
N SER A 130 14.41 -30.60 13.29
CA SER A 130 13.27 -31.27 13.94
C SER A 130 12.53 -30.38 14.94
N SER A 131 13.15 -29.31 15.44
CA SER A 131 12.52 -28.36 16.37
C SER A 131 11.89 -27.16 15.67
N TYR A 132 11.95 -27.04 14.34
CA TYR A 132 11.36 -25.89 13.63
C TYR A 132 9.84 -25.80 13.92
N PRO A 133 9.30 -24.62 14.32
CA PRO A 133 9.90 -23.29 14.26
C PRO A 133 10.56 -22.77 15.55
N SER A 134 10.75 -23.61 16.57
CA SER A 134 11.47 -23.21 17.79
C SER A 134 12.99 -23.10 17.54
N ASN A 135 13.67 -22.15 18.20
CA ASN A 135 15.10 -21.81 18.04
C ASN A 135 15.46 -21.13 16.70
N ILE A 136 14.72 -20.07 16.35
CA ILE A 136 15.09 -19.17 15.24
C ILE A 136 16.04 -18.07 15.72
N VAL A 137 16.96 -17.65 14.85
CA VAL A 137 18.00 -16.65 15.15
C VAL A 137 17.95 -15.53 14.10
N THR A 138 18.27 -14.30 14.49
CA THR A 138 18.28 -13.13 13.59
C THR A 138 19.51 -13.05 12.68
N HIS A 139 20.58 -13.75 13.03
CA HIS A 139 21.85 -13.73 12.34
C HIS A 139 22.13 -15.06 11.64
N GLU A 140 22.87 -14.99 10.53
CA GLU A 140 23.38 -16.17 9.85
C GLU A 140 24.38 -16.90 10.75
N ALA A 141 24.26 -18.23 10.81
CA ALA A 141 25.12 -19.10 11.60
C ALA A 141 25.60 -20.24 10.70
N GLU A 142 26.76 -20.82 11.02
CA GLU A 142 27.28 -21.93 10.21
C GLU A 142 26.29 -23.10 10.19
N GLY A 143 25.96 -23.56 8.98
CA GLY A 143 24.97 -24.61 8.78
C GLY A 143 23.54 -24.17 9.11
N SER A 144 23.18 -22.90 8.90
CA SER A 144 21.79 -22.43 8.97
C SER A 144 21.16 -22.18 7.60
N PHE A 145 19.83 -22.13 7.54
CA PHE A 145 19.06 -21.81 6.35
C PHE A 145 18.06 -20.69 6.62
N LEU A 146 17.74 -19.93 5.57
CA LEU A 146 16.74 -18.86 5.61
C LEU A 146 15.34 -19.45 5.78
N THR A 147 14.61 -18.94 6.76
CA THR A 147 13.24 -19.38 7.04
C THR A 147 12.23 -18.50 6.32
N SER A 148 10.99 -18.96 6.21
CA SER A 148 9.87 -18.13 5.73
C SER A 148 9.39 -17.11 6.76
N ARG A 149 9.95 -17.09 7.98
CA ARG A 149 9.57 -16.18 9.06
C ARG A 149 10.37 -14.89 8.95
N VAL A 150 9.66 -13.76 8.98
CA VAL A 150 10.23 -12.43 8.87
C VAL A 150 9.68 -11.58 10.00
N ALA A 151 10.56 -10.84 10.68
CA ALA A 151 10.17 -9.84 11.66
C ALA A 151 10.28 -8.43 11.09
N VAL A 152 9.31 -7.61 11.44
CA VAL A 152 9.37 -6.16 11.31
C VAL A 152 9.55 -5.60 12.72
N THR A 153 10.69 -5.00 12.98
CA THR A 153 10.95 -4.23 14.20
C THR A 153 10.67 -2.76 13.93
N LEU A 154 9.92 -2.14 14.82
CA LEU A 154 9.56 -0.73 14.74
C LEU A 154 10.16 0.03 15.93
N ASP A 155 10.66 1.23 15.65
CA ASP A 155 11.22 2.15 16.63
C ASP A 155 10.08 2.91 17.35
N PRO A 156 9.89 2.74 18.66
CA PRO A 156 8.80 3.36 19.41
C PRO A 156 8.87 4.88 19.42
N ASP A 157 10.06 5.48 19.33
CA ASP A 157 10.25 6.92 19.42
C ASP A 157 9.81 7.66 18.15
N GLN A 158 9.80 6.94 17.02
CA GLN A 158 9.41 7.47 15.72
C GLN A 158 7.96 7.15 15.33
N ILE A 159 7.26 6.36 16.14
CA ILE A 159 5.85 6.02 15.91
C ILE A 159 4.97 7.05 16.63
N THR A 160 4.11 7.74 15.88
CA THR A 160 3.17 8.72 16.42
C THR A 160 2.19 8.14 17.44
N ASN A 161 1.70 6.91 17.21
CA ASN A 161 0.73 6.25 18.10
C ASN A 161 0.88 4.72 18.10
N PRO A 162 1.39 4.10 19.19
CA PRO A 162 1.57 2.66 19.26
C PRO A 162 0.25 1.86 19.29
N SER A 163 -0.87 2.49 19.67
CA SER A 163 -2.18 1.82 19.66
C SER A 163 -2.72 1.55 18.24
N GLU A 164 -2.22 2.27 17.24
CA GLU A 164 -2.61 2.09 15.85
C GLU A 164 -1.94 0.87 15.22
N LEU A 165 -0.74 0.51 15.71
CA LEU A 165 0.03 -0.62 15.23
C LEU A 165 -0.76 -1.92 15.32
N VAL A 166 -1.45 -2.15 16.44
CA VAL A 166 -2.28 -3.35 16.65
C VAL A 166 -3.41 -3.44 15.62
N LYS A 167 -4.01 -2.30 15.24
CA LYS A 167 -5.07 -2.24 14.21
C LYS A 167 -4.53 -2.51 12.81
N MET A 168 -3.23 -2.31 12.60
CA MET A 168 -2.58 -2.44 11.30
C MET A 168 -1.96 -3.81 11.04
N ILE A 169 -1.75 -4.63 12.08
CA ILE A 169 -1.20 -5.98 11.93
C ILE A 169 -1.94 -6.80 10.86
N PRO A 170 -3.28 -6.84 10.80
CA PRO A 170 -3.99 -7.59 9.76
C PRO A 170 -3.70 -7.07 8.34
N ALA A 171 -3.58 -5.75 8.18
CA ALA A 171 -3.25 -5.14 6.89
C ALA A 171 -1.81 -5.48 6.48
N LEU A 172 -0.85 -5.42 7.41
CA LEU A 172 0.54 -5.80 7.17
C LEU A 172 0.68 -7.27 6.78
N LYS A 173 -0.05 -8.18 7.44
CA LYS A 173 -0.09 -9.60 7.08
C LYS A 173 -0.64 -9.85 5.67
N ARG A 174 -1.57 -9.01 5.21
CA ARG A 174 -2.19 -9.12 3.86
C ARG A 174 -1.31 -8.58 2.74
N VAL A 175 -0.48 -7.59 3.05
CA VAL A 175 0.55 -7.01 2.17
C VAL A 175 1.63 -8.04 1.85
N VAL A 176 1.94 -8.89 2.82
CA VAL A 176 2.99 -9.92 2.74
C VAL A 176 2.53 -11.12 1.89
N PRO A 177 3.44 -11.79 1.16
CA PRO A 177 3.10 -12.98 0.37
C PRO A 177 2.65 -14.13 1.27
N ALA A 178 1.70 -14.94 0.81
CA ALA A 178 1.14 -16.05 1.59
C ALA A 178 2.17 -17.09 2.08
N ARG A 179 3.36 -17.16 1.46
CA ARG A 179 4.45 -18.06 1.88
C ARG A 179 5.28 -17.54 3.05
N ILE A 180 5.13 -16.26 3.42
CA ILE A 180 5.91 -15.59 4.47
C ILE A 180 5.04 -15.43 5.70
N VAL A 181 5.62 -15.75 6.86
CA VAL A 181 4.98 -15.53 8.16
C VAL A 181 5.57 -14.26 8.78
N LEU A 182 4.74 -13.24 8.93
CA LEU A 182 5.14 -11.93 9.45
C LEU A 182 4.93 -11.88 10.97
N ASN A 183 6.00 -11.57 11.69
CA ASN A 183 5.98 -11.15 13.08
C ASN A 183 6.22 -9.64 13.16
N VAL A 184 5.44 -8.93 13.97
CA VAL A 184 5.63 -7.49 14.20
C VAL A 184 6.05 -7.30 15.65
N ALA A 185 7.14 -6.57 15.84
CA ALA A 185 7.68 -6.27 17.15
C ALA A 185 7.98 -4.77 17.29
N MET A 186 7.83 -4.26 18.51
CA MET A 186 8.35 -2.94 18.88
C MET A 186 9.64 -3.12 19.66
N GLY A 187 10.71 -2.47 19.22
CA GLY A 187 12.00 -2.50 19.91
C GLY A 187 12.00 -1.44 21.01
N VAL A 188 11.81 -1.83 22.26
CA VAL A 188 11.98 -0.90 23.38
C VAL A 188 13.45 -0.96 23.79
N ASP A 189 14.18 0.12 23.52
CA ASP A 189 15.52 0.29 24.09
C ASP A 189 15.38 0.53 25.58
N VAL A 190 15.93 -0.38 26.38
CA VAL A 190 15.98 -0.23 27.83
C VAL A 190 17.36 0.31 28.16
N ASP A 191 17.40 1.46 28.84
CA ASP A 191 18.65 2.04 29.33
C ASP A 191 19.44 0.96 30.09
N PRO A 192 20.71 0.73 29.74
CA PRO A 192 21.51 -0.27 30.41
C PRO A 192 21.65 0.12 31.89
N ILE A 193 21.03 -0.66 32.77
CA ILE A 193 21.36 -0.62 34.18
C ILE A 193 22.79 -1.14 34.26
N TYR A 194 23.75 -0.24 34.49
CA TYR A 194 25.16 -0.58 34.64
C TYR A 194 25.31 -1.61 35.76
N LEU A 195 25.45 -2.88 35.40
CA LEU A 195 26.07 -3.88 36.24
C LEU A 195 27.58 -3.73 36.01
N GLU A 196 28.35 -3.40 37.05
CA GLU A 196 29.82 -3.28 36.98
C GLU A 196 30.47 -4.65 36.70
N VAL A 197 30.38 -5.10 35.45
CA VAL A 197 31.21 -6.14 34.85
C VAL A 197 31.43 -5.67 33.42
N GLY A 198 32.69 -5.50 33.01
CA GLY A 198 33.14 -4.79 31.80
C GLY A 198 32.69 -5.36 30.43
N MET A 199 31.39 -5.46 30.21
CA MET A 199 30.76 -5.70 28.92
C MET A 199 29.57 -4.75 28.78
N ALA A 200 29.58 -3.92 27.74
CA ALA A 200 28.43 -3.09 27.39
C ALA A 200 27.33 -4.01 26.81
N PHE A 201 26.32 -4.30 27.61
CA PHE A 201 25.11 -4.99 27.19
C PHE A 201 23.98 -3.96 27.10
N SER A 202 23.41 -3.76 25.91
CA SER A 202 22.20 -2.98 25.72
C SER A 202 21.02 -3.95 25.59
N PRO A 203 20.14 -4.06 26.60
CA PRO A 203 18.94 -4.88 26.49
C PRO A 203 17.93 -4.21 25.55
N MET A 204 17.61 -4.88 24.45
CA MET A 204 16.43 -4.55 23.64
C MET A 204 15.27 -5.46 24.06
N VAL A 205 14.16 -4.87 24.52
CA VAL A 205 12.92 -5.61 24.80
C VAL A 205 12.02 -5.51 23.57
N CYS A 206 11.87 -6.64 22.87
CA CYS A 206 10.96 -6.75 21.73
C CYS A 206 9.58 -7.18 22.21
N LEU A 207 8.58 -6.29 22.16
CA LEU A 207 7.18 -6.68 22.35
C LEU A 207 6.64 -7.29 21.06
N THR A 208 6.53 -8.62 21.01
CA THR A 208 5.99 -9.33 19.86
C THR A 208 4.47 -9.42 19.94
N PHE A 209 3.78 -8.94 18.91
CA PHE A 209 2.34 -9.12 18.76
C PHE A 209 2.08 -10.38 17.94
N GLU A 210 1.99 -11.53 18.59
CA GLU A 210 1.53 -12.77 17.96
C GLU A 210 0.01 -12.86 18.06
N ASP A 211 -0.66 -13.31 16.98
CA ASP A 211 -2.08 -13.66 17.08
C ASP A 211 -2.18 -14.88 17.99
N GLY A 212 -2.65 -14.67 19.21
CA GLY A 212 -3.03 -15.74 20.11
C GLY A 212 -4.10 -16.58 19.43
N THR A 213 -3.71 -17.75 18.94
CA THR A 213 -4.64 -18.82 18.59
C THR A 213 -4.76 -19.70 19.83
N LEU A 214 -5.87 -19.54 20.54
CA LEU A 214 -6.48 -20.61 21.31
C LEU A 214 -7.34 -21.44 20.35
#